data_AF-A0A3E5EG89-F1
#
_entry.id   AF-A0A3E5EG89-F1
#
_cell.length_a   1.000
_cell.length_b   1.000
_cell.length_c   1.000
_cell.angle_alpha   90.00
_cell.angle_beta   90.00
_cell.angle_gamma   90.00
#
_symmetry.space_group_name_H-M   'P 1'
#
loop_
_entity.id
_entity.type
_entity.pdbx_description
1 polymer ?
#
loop_
_entity_poly.entity_id
_entity_poly.type
_entity_poly.pdbx_seq_one_letter_code
_entity_poly.pdbx_strand_id
1 'polypeptide(L)'
;MSDIFKDIQANVGCEYISDLPSYKRKVWQEMKRLNPADYEERQLEGFSKYVFGMSYQTIKDVMKQQKGREEQCRKQGCWWKREEQLAKKQHHTGSTCR
;
A
#
# COMPACT_ATOMS: atom_id res chain seq x y z
N MET A 1 -15.28 -3.06 19.59
CA MET A 1 -13.80 -3.13 19.51
C MET A 1 -13.47 -4.26 18.58
N SER A 2 -12.87 -3.98 17.43
CA SER A 2 -12.48 -5.03 16.47
C SER A 2 -11.17 -5.68 16.93
N ASP A 3 -10.98 -6.96 16.61
CA ASP A 3 -9.78 -7.71 16.99
C ASP A 3 -8.90 -7.94 15.77
N ILE A 4 -7.80 -7.18 15.68
CA ILE A 4 -6.89 -7.23 14.54
C ILE A 4 -6.36 -8.63 14.24
N PHE A 5 -6.15 -9.47 15.26
CA PHE A 5 -5.63 -10.82 15.02
C PHE A 5 -6.67 -11.68 14.29
N LYS A 6 -7.94 -11.58 14.69
CA LYS A 6 -9.04 -12.32 14.07
C LYS A 6 -9.39 -11.79 12.69
N ASP A 7 -9.41 -10.47 12.53
CA ASP A 7 -9.73 -9.84 11.24
C ASP A 7 -8.67 -10.17 10.19
N ILE A 8 -7.40 -10.04 10.55
CA ILE A 8 -6.30 -10.43 9.65
C ILE A 8 -6.32 -11.94 9.39
N GLN A 9 -6.57 -12.77 10.40
CA GLN A 9 -6.67 -14.21 10.22
C GLN A 9 -7.73 -14.58 9.18
N ALA A 10 -8.93 -13.99 9.31
CA ALA A 10 -10.03 -14.20 8.36
C ALA A 10 -9.68 -13.71 6.94
N ASN A 11 -9.08 -12.52 6.84
CA ASN A 11 -8.73 -11.93 5.54
C ASN A 11 -7.59 -12.66 4.82
N VAL A 12 -6.59 -13.15 5.57
CA VAL A 12 -5.47 -13.92 5.02
C VAL A 12 -5.87 -15.36 4.72
N GLY A 13 -6.91 -15.87 5.39
CA GLY A 13 -7.38 -17.25 5.30
C GLY A 13 -6.47 -18.23 6.05
N CYS A 14 -5.97 -17.84 7.22
CA CYS A 14 -5.16 -18.72 8.08
C CYS A 14 -6.04 -19.55 9.00
N GLU A 15 -5.68 -20.83 9.19
CA GLU A 15 -6.35 -21.72 10.13
C GLU A 15 -6.05 -21.31 11.58
N TYR A 16 -4.81 -20.91 11.86
CA TYR A 16 -4.37 -20.47 13.18
C TYR A 16 -3.68 -19.10 13.17
N ILE A 17 -3.83 -18.37 14.29
CA ILE A 17 -3.13 -17.09 14.54
C ILE A 17 -1.60 -17.31 14.54
N SER A 18 -1.15 -18.47 14.99
CA SER A 18 0.25 -18.89 14.99
C SER A 18 0.91 -18.87 13.62
N ASP A 19 0.12 -18.96 12.55
CA ASP A 19 0.64 -19.03 11.19
C ASP A 19 0.83 -17.64 10.58
N LEU A 20 0.27 -16.58 11.17
CA LEU A 20 0.37 -15.21 10.67
C LEU A 20 1.82 -14.75 10.43
N PRO A 21 2.81 -15.06 11.30
CA PRO A 21 4.21 -14.74 11.05
C PRO A 21 4.80 -15.45 9.81
N SER A 22 4.21 -16.55 9.33
CA SER A 22 4.62 -17.21 8.09
C SER A 22 4.03 -16.51 6.85
N TYR A 23 2.90 -15.83 6.99
CA TYR A 23 2.18 -15.14 5.91
C TYR A 23 2.42 -13.63 5.87
N LYS A 24 3.60 -13.15 6.31
CA LYS A 24 3.93 -11.70 6.44
C LYS A 24 3.55 -10.88 5.22
N ARG A 25 3.75 -11.42 4.01
CA ARG A 25 3.44 -10.72 2.75
C ARG A 25 1.94 -10.50 2.54
N LYS A 26 1.10 -11.49 2.87
CA LYS A 26 -0.37 -11.36 2.80
C LYS A 26 -0.86 -10.43 3.92
N VAL A 27 -0.36 -10.61 5.14
CA VAL A 27 -0.65 -9.73 6.28
C VAL A 27 -0.31 -8.26 5.95
N TRP A 28 0.83 -8.03 5.30
CA TRP A 28 1.23 -6.69 4.86
C TRP A 28 0.25 -6.05 3.87
N GLN A 29 -0.29 -6.83 2.93
CA GLN A 29 -1.29 -6.35 1.97
C GLN A 29 -2.60 -5.98 2.67
N GLU A 30 -3.03 -6.79 3.63
CA GLU A 30 -4.24 -6.51 4.41
C GLU A 30 -4.05 -5.29 5.33
N MET A 31 -2.90 -5.17 5.99
CA MET A 31 -2.52 -4.00 6.78
C MET A 31 -2.51 -2.69 5.97
N LYS A 32 -2.15 -2.74 4.68
CA LYS A 32 -2.23 -1.56 3.80
C LYS A 32 -3.67 -1.11 3.50
N ARG A 33 -4.64 -2.03 3.58
CA ARG A 33 -6.06 -1.80 3.28
C ARG A 33 -6.87 -1.43 4.52
N LEU A 34 -6.45 -1.93 5.67
CA LEU A 34 -7.09 -1.68 6.95
C LEU A 34 -7.08 -0.20 7.33
N ASN A 35 -8.15 0.24 7.99
CA ASN A 35 -8.23 1.54 8.62
C ASN A 35 -7.77 1.43 10.08
N PRO A 36 -6.61 2.00 10.45
CA PRO A 36 -6.04 1.83 11.78
C PRO A 36 -6.86 2.51 12.90
N ALA A 37 -7.82 3.37 12.56
CA ALA A 37 -8.70 3.99 13.54
C ALA A 37 -9.73 3.02 14.15
N ASP A 38 -9.96 1.86 13.53
CA ASP A 38 -10.93 0.86 13.99
C ASP A 38 -10.37 -0.04 15.12
N TYR A 39 -9.08 0.11 15.45
CA TYR A 39 -8.35 -0.75 16.37
C TYR A 39 -7.64 0.06 17.46
N GLU A 40 -7.49 -0.54 18.64
CA GLU A 40 -6.72 0.08 19.72
C GLU A 40 -5.22 0.08 19.40
N GLU A 41 -4.52 1.16 19.74
CA GLU A 41 -3.07 1.27 19.50
C GLU A 41 -2.27 0.14 20.18
N ARG A 42 -2.69 -0.30 21.37
CA ARG A 42 -2.08 -1.43 22.07
C ARG A 42 -2.18 -2.74 21.30
N GLN A 43 -3.31 -2.97 20.62
CA GLN A 43 -3.49 -4.16 19.77
C GLN A 43 -2.62 -4.07 18.53
N LEU A 44 -2.56 -2.90 17.88
CA LEU A 44 -1.71 -2.65 16.71
C LEU A 44 -0.23 -2.88 17.02
N GLU A 45 0.23 -2.40 18.19
CA GLU A 45 1.60 -2.59 18.66
C GLU A 45 1.90 -4.06 18.98
N GLY A 46 1.02 -4.75 19.71
CA GLY A 46 1.16 -6.18 20.00
C GLY A 46 1.19 -7.04 18.75
N PHE A 47 0.29 -6.76 17.81
CA PHE A 47 0.21 -7.43 16.51
C PHE A 47 1.47 -7.22 15.66
N SER A 48 1.95 -5.98 15.58
CA SER A 48 3.14 -5.64 14.79
C SER A 48 4.38 -6.34 15.32
N LYS A 49 4.56 -6.37 16.66
CA LYS A 49 5.65 -7.11 17.29
C LYS A 49 5.53 -8.61 17.04
N TYR A 50 4.32 -9.15 17.09
CA TYR A 50 4.08 -10.57 16.87
C TYR A 50 4.41 -11.02 15.43
N VAL A 51 3.85 -10.35 14.41
CA VAL A 51 3.99 -10.79 13.01
C VAL A 51 5.32 -10.34 12.40
N PHE A 52 5.73 -9.10 12.67
CA PHE A 52 6.88 -8.48 12.01
C PHE A 52 8.13 -8.38 12.89
N GLY A 53 8.01 -8.59 14.20
CA GLY A 53 9.12 -8.38 15.14
C GLY A 53 9.51 -6.91 15.30
N MET A 54 8.63 -5.98 14.90
CA MET A 54 8.90 -4.54 14.89
C MET A 54 7.74 -3.76 15.52
N SER A 55 7.98 -2.54 15.97
CA SER A 55 6.92 -1.68 16.48
C SER A 55 5.97 -1.25 15.37
N TYR A 56 4.72 -1.00 15.74
CA TYR A 56 3.70 -0.48 14.84
C TYR A 56 4.12 0.86 14.23
N GLN A 57 4.82 1.70 14.99
CA GLN A 57 5.33 2.97 14.49
C GLN A 57 6.30 2.77 13.31
N THR A 58 7.26 1.84 13.41
CA THR A 58 8.17 1.52 12.30
C THR A 58 7.40 1.01 11.07
N ILE A 59 6.44 0.12 11.29
CA ILE A 59 5.59 -0.42 10.22
C ILE A 59 4.80 0.69 9.52
N LYS A 60 4.21 1.61 10.29
CA LYS A 60 3.43 2.76 9.82
C LYS A 60 4.28 3.70 8.97
N ASP A 61 5.51 3.99 9.38
CA ASP A 61 6.45 4.81 8.59
C ASP A 61 6.82 4.14 7.25
N VAL A 62 7.09 2.83 7.26
CA VAL A 62 7.38 2.06 6.03
C VAL A 62 6.18 2.08 5.07
N MET A 63 4.95 1.96 5.58
CA MET A 63 3.73 2.06 4.78
C MET A 63 3.56 3.45 4.16
N LYS A 64 3.79 4.51 4.94
CA LYS A 64 3.74 5.90 4.46
C LYS A 64 4.76 6.15 3.35
N GLN A 65 5.99 5.64 3.52
CA GLN A 65 7.05 5.75 2.52
C GLN A 65 6.71 4.99 1.22
N GLN A 66 6.10 3.81 1.31
CA GLN A 66 5.66 3.07 0.12
C GLN A 66 4.52 3.79 -0.62
N LYS A 67 3.53 4.32 0.10
CA LYS A 67 2.41 5.06 -0.50
C LYS A 67 2.89 6.29 -1.28
N GLY A 68 3.86 7.03 -0.73
CA GLY A 68 4.49 8.16 -1.42
C GLY A 68 5.20 7.75 -2.73
N ARG A 69 5.92 6.62 -2.73
CA ARG A 69 6.56 6.08 -3.95
C ARG A 69 5.55 5.62 -4.99
N GLU A 70 4.49 4.93 -4.57
CA GLU A 70 3.42 4.48 -5.47
C GLU A 70 2.71 5.68 -6.13
N GLU A 71 2.45 6.74 -5.36
CA GLU A 71 1.83 7.96 -5.87
C GLU A 71 2.77 8.76 -6.80
N GLN A 72 4.05 8.85 -6.46
CA GLN A 72 5.07 9.47 -7.32
C GLN A 72 5.23 8.70 -8.63
N CYS A 73 5.22 7.36 -8.60
CA CYS A 73 5.26 6.52 -9.80
C CYS A 73 4.03 6.75 -10.69
N ARG A 74 2.82 6.84 -10.11
CA ARG A 74 1.60 7.20 -10.85
C ARG A 74 1.70 8.59 -11.49
N LYS A 75 2.20 9.59 -10.76
CA LYS A 75 2.40 10.96 -11.27
C LYS A 75 3.39 10.99 -12.43
N GLN A 76 4.53 10.30 -12.31
CA GLN A 76 5.51 10.18 -13.39
C GLN A 76 4.92 9.46 -14.61
N GLY A 77 4.21 8.34 -14.44
CA GLY A 77 3.54 7.64 -15.53
C GLY A 77 2.49 8.51 -16.26
N CYS A 78 1.74 9.33 -15.53
CA CYS A 78 0.82 10.31 -16.12
C CYS A 78 1.54 11.44 -16.86
N TRP A 79 2.71 11.85 -16.38
CA TRP A 79 3.52 12.92 -16.98
C TRP A 79 4.02 12.50 -18.38
N TRP A 80 4.58 11.29 -18.50
CA TRP A 80 4.99 10.72 -19.80
C TRP A 80 3.83 10.62 -20.80
N LYS A 81 2.64 10.23 -20.32
CA LYS A 81 1.44 10.14 -21.16
C LYS A 81 0.96 11.50 -21.66
N ARG A 82 1.20 12.58 -20.90
CA ARG A 82 0.89 13.95 -21.31
C ARG A 82 1.92 14.48 -22.31
N GLU A 83 3.21 14.21 -22.12
CA GLU A 83 4.25 14.56 -23.09
C GLU A 83 4.06 13.86 -24.45
N GLU A 84 3.74 12.56 -24.43
CA GLU A 84 3.47 11.80 -25.66
C GLU A 84 2.30 12.41 -26.47
N GLN A 85 1.25 12.86 -25.78
CA GLN A 85 0.09 13.50 -26.42
C GLN A 85 0.43 14.91 -26.96
N LEU A 86 1.32 15.65 -26.30
CA LEU A 86 1.79 16.95 -26.78
C LEU A 86 2.68 16.78 -28.02
N ALA A 87 3.56 15.78 -28.03
CA ALA A 87 4.37 15.45 -29.20
C ALA A 87 3.50 15.04 -30.41
N LYS A 88 2.49 14.18 -30.21
CA LYS A 88 1.54 13.79 -31.26
C LYS A 88 0.77 14.98 -31.85
N LYS A 89 0.42 15.98 -31.04
CA LYS A 89 -0.23 17.23 -31.51
C LYS A 89 0.71 18.10 -32.33
N GLN A 90 1.96 18.29 -31.88
CA GLN A 90 2.98 19.06 -32.62
C GLN A 90 3.19 18.51 -34.03
N HIS A 91 3.22 17.18 -34.18
CA HIS A 91 3.38 16.53 -35.50
C HIS A 91 2.16 16.70 -36.43
N HIS A 92 0.95 16.94 -35.91
CA HIS A 92 -0.24 17.16 -36.73
C HIS A 92 -0.40 18.61 -37.19
N THR A 93 0.00 19.60 -36.39
CA THR A 93 -0.10 21.04 -36.75
C THR A 93 1.02 21.54 -37.66
N GLY A 94 2.06 20.73 -37.94
CA GLY A 94 3.15 21.07 -38.86
C GLY A 94 2.90 20.71 -40.34
N SER A 95 1.72 20.20 -40.71
CA SER A 95 1.42 19.73 -42.08
C SER A 95 0.43 20.60 -42.87
N THR A 96 0.08 21.80 -42.39
CA THR A 96 -0.72 22.74 -43.18
C THR A 96 0.16 23.65 -44.04
N CYS A 97 0.08 23.38 -45.35
CA CYS A 97 0.23 24.27 -46.50
C CYS A 97 1.67 24.64 -46.94
N ARG A 98 2.15 23.89 -47.96
CA ARG A 98 2.83 24.51 -49.11
C ARG A 98 1.80 24.89 -50.16
#